data_AF-A0A165H213-F1
#
_entry.id   AF-A0A165H213-F1
#
_cell.length_a   1.000
_cell.length_b   1.000
_cell.length_c   1.000
_cell.angle_alpha   90.00
_cell.angle_beta   90.00
_cell.angle_gamma   90.00
#
_symmetry.space_group_name_H-M   'P 1'
#
loop_
_entity.id
_entity.type
_entity.pdbx_description
1 polymer ?
#
loop_
_entity_poly.entity_id
_entity_poly.type
_entity_poly.pdbx_seq_one_letter_code
_entity_poly.pdbx_strand_id
1 'polypeptide(L)'
;MRRRFKFLASKTQEMKRVLRASGIDLSTLEDQIAKQRIAAVSVRSLAPKRILSKVQSYMKLQNDIEDLQSSIQNVRTSLERDLGPSKARVLLSQMTESWERLVSRGDELYDQLGIAEVYPRLSGVPPGAVQTLILARNLKARIRQRVAERMWERSRLNRAAGGIHQPIGQKMFQQIKTGITRRSGTLNRAVKQFNIYVRSIREGYNSSWGIALPQALIEEELEAPPEDHDIWQDLFLSQESPAEPWMMNPSVREAITAHITLQRCEEEAQRLRLYADNMLQWWGEELKITTCDHTSEGASRNISF
;
A
#
# COMPACT_ATOMS: atom_id res chain seq x y z
N MET A 1 1.19 -33.92 -21.68
CA MET A 1 0.95 -34.19 -20.24
C MET A 1 2.08 -34.93 -19.52
N ARG A 2 2.64 -36.03 -20.04
CA ARG A 2 3.67 -36.85 -19.35
C ARG A 2 4.89 -36.07 -18.82
N ARG A 3 5.42 -35.10 -19.57
CA ARG A 3 6.54 -34.23 -19.13
C ARG A 3 6.16 -33.37 -17.92
N ARG A 4 4.93 -32.85 -17.86
CA ARG A 4 4.44 -32.02 -16.74
C ARG A 4 4.27 -32.84 -15.47
N PHE A 5 3.69 -34.06 -15.54
CA PHE A 5 3.61 -34.94 -14.37
C PHE A 5 4.99 -35.35 -13.83
N LYS A 6 5.97 -35.63 -14.71
CA LYS A 6 7.35 -35.90 -14.27
C LYS A 6 7.99 -34.69 -13.59
N PHE A 7 7.79 -33.50 -14.14
CA PHE A 7 8.27 -32.25 -13.53
C PHE A 7 7.66 -32.03 -12.14
N LEU A 8 6.34 -32.18 -12.00
CA LEU A 8 5.65 -32.06 -10.72
C LEU A 8 6.16 -33.09 -9.70
N ALA A 9 6.35 -34.35 -10.10
CA ALA A 9 6.88 -35.38 -9.21
C ALA A 9 8.28 -35.05 -8.69
N SER A 10 9.17 -34.60 -9.60
CA SER A 10 10.52 -34.15 -9.24
C SER A 10 10.48 -32.96 -8.28
N LYS A 11 9.69 -31.93 -8.60
CA LYS A 11 9.56 -30.72 -7.78
C LYS A 11 8.95 -31.02 -6.41
N THR A 12 7.97 -31.93 -6.35
CA THR A 12 7.35 -32.39 -5.10
C THR A 12 8.40 -33.07 -4.22
N GLN A 13 9.24 -33.94 -4.78
CA GLN A 13 10.28 -34.61 -4.02
C GLN A 13 11.35 -33.63 -3.52
N GLU A 14 11.75 -32.67 -4.35
CA GLU A 14 12.68 -31.60 -3.98
C GLU A 14 12.15 -30.78 -2.80
N MET A 15 10.92 -30.26 -2.89
CA MET A 15 10.34 -29.43 -1.83
C MET A 15 10.08 -30.23 -0.53
N LYS A 16 9.72 -31.52 -0.63
CA LYS A 16 9.64 -32.42 0.54
C LYS A 16 10.99 -32.60 1.24
N ARG A 17 12.11 -32.60 0.51
CA ARG A 17 13.45 -32.64 1.11
C ARG A 17 13.78 -31.34 1.84
N VAL A 18 13.47 -30.19 1.24
CA VAL A 18 13.67 -28.87 1.86
C VAL A 18 12.89 -28.76 3.18
N LEU A 19 11.64 -29.21 3.22
CA LEU A 19 10.84 -29.22 4.44
C LEU A 19 11.38 -30.17 5.52
N ARG A 20 11.88 -31.35 5.15
CA ARG A 20 12.50 -32.25 6.12
C ARG A 20 13.80 -31.69 6.68
N ALA A 21 14.58 -31.00 5.83
CA ALA A 21 15.86 -30.41 6.22
C ALA A 21 15.68 -29.18 7.12
N SER A 22 14.60 -28.41 6.96
CA SER A 22 14.32 -27.25 7.81
C SER A 22 13.90 -27.64 9.23
N GLY A 23 13.30 -28.83 9.42
CA GLY A 23 12.88 -29.33 10.73
C GLY A 23 11.74 -28.52 11.38
N ILE A 24 11.09 -27.64 10.61
CA ILE A 24 10.01 -26.77 11.09
C ILE A 24 8.69 -27.54 11.01
N ASP A 25 7.92 -27.51 12.09
CA ASP A 25 6.61 -28.16 12.13
C ASP A 25 5.60 -27.49 11.19
N LEU A 26 4.67 -28.30 10.67
CA LEU A 26 3.65 -27.87 9.72
C LEU A 26 2.75 -26.78 10.31
N SER A 27 2.35 -26.92 11.58
CA SER A 27 1.48 -25.94 12.26
C SER A 27 2.15 -24.57 12.36
N THR A 28 3.46 -24.55 12.58
CA THR A 28 4.26 -23.32 12.65
C THR A 28 4.38 -22.67 11.28
N LEU A 29 4.53 -23.46 10.21
CA LEU A 29 4.56 -22.93 8.84
C LEU A 29 3.21 -22.30 8.47
N GLU A 30 2.10 -22.94 8.81
CA GLU A 30 0.76 -22.40 8.55
C GLU A 30 0.49 -21.11 9.31
N ASP A 31 0.89 -21.04 10.60
CA ASP A 31 0.83 -19.80 11.39
C ASP A 31 1.69 -18.69 10.76
N GLN A 32 2.93 -19.00 10.37
CA GLN A 32 3.82 -18.03 9.73
C GLN A 32 3.28 -17.56 8.36
N ILE A 33 2.64 -18.45 7.59
CA ILE A 33 1.95 -18.09 6.34
C ILE A 33 0.73 -17.22 6.62
N ALA A 34 -0.06 -17.53 7.64
CA ALA A 34 -1.20 -16.71 8.05
C ALA A 34 -0.74 -15.31 8.46
N LYS A 35 0.32 -15.22 9.26
CA LYS A 35 0.96 -13.95 9.64
C LYS A 35 1.52 -13.20 8.44
N GLN A 36 2.13 -13.87 7.46
CA GLN A 36 2.56 -13.24 6.20
C GLN A 36 1.36 -12.68 5.41
N ARG A 37 0.25 -13.42 5.33
CA ARG A 37 -0.98 -12.95 4.68
C ARG A 37 -1.58 -11.77 5.42
N ILE A 38 -1.68 -11.83 6.75
CA ILE A 38 -2.15 -10.73 7.59
C ILE A 38 -1.24 -9.53 7.42
N ALA A 39 0.09 -9.68 7.43
CA ALA A 39 1.03 -8.58 7.19
C ALA A 39 0.86 -7.97 5.80
N ALA A 40 0.70 -8.79 4.76
CA ALA A 40 0.46 -8.32 3.40
C ALA A 40 -0.89 -7.60 3.25
N VAL A 41 -1.90 -8.02 4.02
CA VAL A 41 -3.24 -7.41 4.07
C VAL A 41 -3.28 -6.20 5.00
N SER A 42 -2.52 -6.16 6.10
CA SER A 42 -2.49 -5.08 7.09
C SER A 42 -1.78 -3.84 6.55
N VAL A 43 -0.73 -4.03 5.75
CA VAL A 43 -0.14 -2.96 4.93
C VAL A 43 -1.17 -2.36 3.96
N ARG A 44 -2.28 -3.07 3.69
CA ARG A 44 -3.42 -2.64 2.86
C ARG A 44 -4.72 -2.41 3.65
N SER A 45 -4.79 -2.64 4.97
CA SER A 45 -6.06 -2.84 5.69
C SER A 45 -6.84 -1.55 5.94
N LEU A 46 -6.25 -0.40 5.62
CA LEU A 46 -7.03 0.74 5.16
C LEU A 46 -6.35 1.28 3.91
N ALA A 47 -7.08 1.27 2.79
CA ALA A 47 -6.61 1.94 1.58
C ALA A 47 -6.16 3.35 1.97
N PRO A 48 -4.88 3.72 1.81
CA PRO A 48 -4.34 5.01 2.27
C PRO A 48 -5.18 6.20 1.79
N LYS A 49 -5.83 6.04 0.63
CA LYS A 49 -6.79 6.99 0.05
C LYS A 49 -8.03 7.25 0.93
N ARG A 50 -8.63 6.22 1.55
CA ARG A 50 -9.84 6.37 2.40
C ARG A 50 -9.51 7.06 3.72
N ILE A 51 -8.39 6.72 4.36
CA ILE A 51 -7.92 7.46 5.55
C ILE A 51 -7.59 8.89 5.14
N LEU A 52 -6.83 9.07 4.07
CA LEU A 52 -6.41 10.40 3.62
C LEU A 52 -7.61 11.29 3.27
N SER A 53 -8.64 10.78 2.61
CA SER A 53 -9.85 11.56 2.32
C SER A 53 -10.59 11.96 3.58
N LYS A 54 -10.71 11.05 4.56
CA LYS A 54 -11.36 11.33 5.84
C LYS A 54 -10.56 12.32 6.70
N VAL A 55 -9.24 12.18 6.73
CA VAL A 55 -8.32 13.14 7.38
C VAL A 55 -8.41 14.51 6.71
N GLN A 56 -8.50 14.57 5.39
CA GLN A 56 -8.67 15.83 4.66
C GLN A 56 -10.04 16.49 4.92
N SER A 57 -11.13 15.73 5.03
CA SER A 57 -12.43 16.28 5.41
C SER A 57 -12.41 16.81 6.84
N TYR A 58 -11.74 16.12 7.76
CA TYR A 58 -11.58 16.61 9.13
C TYR A 58 -10.77 17.92 9.16
N MET A 59 -9.63 18.00 8.45
CA MET A 59 -8.80 19.22 8.41
C MET A 59 -9.59 20.44 7.88
N LYS A 60 -10.47 20.23 6.89
CA LYS A 60 -11.36 21.30 6.43
C LYS A 60 -12.30 21.76 7.54
N LEU A 61 -12.92 20.81 8.23
CA LEU A 61 -13.79 21.13 9.36
C LEU A 61 -13.03 21.86 10.48
N GLN A 62 -11.79 21.49 10.75
CA GLN A 62 -10.95 22.17 11.74
C GLN A 62 -10.66 23.61 11.33
N ASN A 63 -10.31 23.86 10.06
CA ASN A 63 -10.15 25.22 9.55
C ASN A 63 -11.46 26.02 9.66
N ASP A 64 -12.60 25.41 9.31
CA ASP A 64 -13.90 26.06 9.42
C ASP A 64 -14.24 26.43 10.88
N ILE A 65 -13.86 25.56 11.85
CA ILE A 65 -14.01 25.82 13.29
C ILE A 65 -13.12 27.00 13.73
N GLU A 66 -11.85 27.05 13.28
CA GLU A 66 -10.90 28.12 13.59
C GLU A 66 -11.34 29.46 12.97
N ASP A 67 -11.82 29.44 11.73
CA ASP A 67 -12.35 30.62 11.02
C ASP A 67 -13.60 31.15 11.72
N LEU A 68 -14.54 30.28 12.12
CA LEU A 68 -15.72 30.68 12.89
C LEU A 68 -15.35 31.23 14.27
N GLN A 69 -14.37 30.63 14.95
CA GLN A 69 -13.87 31.15 16.23
C GLN A 69 -13.31 32.56 16.07
N SER A 70 -12.51 32.81 15.03
CA SER A 70 -11.98 34.14 14.73
C SER A 70 -13.10 35.15 14.42
N SER A 71 -14.11 34.72 13.66
CA SER A 71 -15.29 35.53 13.32
C SER A 71 -16.11 35.89 14.55
N ILE A 72 -16.40 34.91 15.42
CA ILE A 72 -17.09 35.13 16.69
C ILE A 72 -16.32 36.13 17.55
N GLN A 73 -14.99 36.01 17.62
CA GLN A 73 -14.15 36.93 18.39
C GLN A 73 -14.16 38.34 17.81
N ASN A 74 -14.17 38.50 16.49
CA ASN A 74 -14.26 39.80 15.82
C ASN A 74 -15.63 40.46 16.02
N VAL A 75 -16.71 39.69 15.88
CA VAL A 75 -18.08 40.17 16.12
C VAL A 75 -18.25 40.53 17.61
N ARG A 76 -17.65 39.76 18.51
CA ARG A 76 -17.63 40.04 19.94
C ARG A 76 -16.96 41.36 20.27
N THR A 77 -15.75 41.60 19.77
CA THR A 77 -15.05 42.87 20.05
C THR A 77 -15.80 44.08 19.49
N SER A 78 -16.44 43.94 18.32
CA SER A 78 -17.29 45.00 17.77
C SER A 78 -18.56 45.25 18.60
N LEU A 79 -19.29 44.19 18.98
CA LEU A 79 -20.54 44.31 19.75
C LEU A 79 -20.29 44.79 21.19
N GLU A 80 -19.19 44.34 21.82
CA GLU A 80 -18.80 44.81 23.16
C GLU A 80 -18.49 46.31 23.16
N ARG A 81 -17.90 46.83 22.08
CA ARG A 81 -17.65 48.27 21.87
C ARG A 81 -18.95 49.06 21.70
N ASP A 82 -19.91 48.54 20.92
CA ASP A 82 -21.07 49.32 20.49
C ASP A 82 -22.28 49.21 21.45
N LEU A 83 -22.47 48.05 22.12
CA LEU A 83 -23.68 47.73 22.88
C LEU A 83 -23.41 47.33 24.35
N GLY A 84 -22.13 47.19 24.72
CA GLY A 84 -21.70 46.69 26.01
C GLY A 84 -21.77 45.14 26.13
N PRO A 85 -21.05 44.56 27.11
CA PRO A 85 -20.76 43.13 27.16
C PRO A 85 -21.98 42.23 27.37
N SER A 86 -23.03 42.71 28.07
CA SER A 86 -24.23 41.91 28.36
C SER A 86 -25.11 41.69 27.12
N LYS A 87 -25.36 42.75 26.34
CA LYS A 87 -26.17 42.67 25.11
C LYS A 87 -25.44 41.94 23.98
N ALA A 88 -24.12 42.14 23.87
CA ALA A 88 -23.27 41.40 22.95
C ALA A 88 -23.35 39.88 23.19
N ARG A 89 -23.31 39.46 24.46
CA ARG A 89 -23.40 38.04 24.85
C ARG A 89 -24.70 37.37 24.41
N VAL A 90 -25.83 38.07 24.55
CA VAL A 90 -27.14 37.54 24.15
C VAL A 90 -27.21 37.36 22.63
N LEU A 91 -26.71 38.34 21.85
CA LEU A 91 -26.68 38.26 20.39
C LEU A 91 -25.76 37.13 19.88
N LEU A 92 -24.63 36.91 20.56
CA LEU A 92 -23.63 35.91 20.18
C LEU A 92 -23.97 34.49 20.61
N SER A 93 -24.99 34.30 21.44
CA SER A 93 -25.38 32.98 21.96
C SER A 93 -25.60 31.96 20.83
N GLN A 94 -26.30 32.35 19.75
CA GLN A 94 -26.57 31.47 18.61
C GLN A 94 -25.31 31.09 17.82
N MET A 95 -24.36 32.01 17.65
CA MET A 95 -23.08 31.71 16.97
C MET A 95 -22.15 30.87 17.86
N THR A 96 -22.21 31.08 19.17
CA THR A 96 -21.45 30.28 20.14
C THR A 96 -21.98 28.84 20.15
N GLU A 97 -23.30 28.67 20.15
CA GLU A 97 -23.95 27.36 20.09
C GLU A 97 -23.66 26.64 18.76
N SER A 98 -23.65 27.34 17.62
CA SER A 98 -23.29 26.71 16.35
C SER A 98 -21.82 26.28 16.30
N TRP A 99 -20.92 27.06 16.90
CA TRP A 99 -19.51 26.69 17.08
C TRP A 99 -19.35 25.45 17.96
N GLU A 100 -20.02 25.38 19.11
CA GLU A 100 -20.00 24.21 20.00
C GLU A 100 -20.49 22.92 19.30
N ARG A 101 -21.56 23.04 18.48
CA ARG A 101 -22.05 21.91 17.67
C ARG A 101 -21.04 21.43 16.63
N LEU A 102 -20.31 22.35 15.98
CA LEU A 102 -19.27 21.99 15.01
C LEU A 102 -18.06 21.34 15.67
N VAL A 103 -17.63 21.85 16.83
CA VAL A 103 -16.57 21.23 17.65
C VAL A 103 -16.97 19.79 18.01
N SER A 104 -18.18 19.60 18.54
CA SER A 104 -18.70 18.27 18.90
C SER A 104 -18.73 17.32 17.69
N ARG A 105 -19.14 17.83 16.51
CA ARG A 105 -19.13 17.05 15.27
C ARG A 105 -17.73 16.70 14.81
N GLY A 106 -16.75 17.58 15.04
CA GLY A 106 -15.34 17.31 14.83
C GLY A 106 -14.89 16.11 15.66
N ASP A 107 -15.13 16.15 16.97
CA ASP A 107 -14.75 15.07 17.88
C ASP A 107 -15.39 13.73 17.49
N GLU A 108 -16.69 13.71 17.16
CA GLU A 108 -17.37 12.51 16.65
C GLU A 108 -16.70 11.92 15.39
N LEU A 109 -16.29 12.77 14.45
CA LEU A 109 -15.63 12.32 13.23
C LEU A 109 -14.22 11.79 13.50
N TYR A 110 -13.53 12.35 14.49
CA TYR A 110 -12.23 11.85 14.94
C TYR A 110 -12.34 10.47 15.60
N ASP A 111 -13.37 10.25 16.40
CA ASP A 111 -13.63 8.93 16.99
C ASP A 111 -14.00 7.90 15.90
N GLN A 112 -14.87 8.29 14.94
CA GLN A 112 -15.23 7.46 13.79
C GLN A 112 -14.06 7.15 12.83
N LEU A 113 -12.99 7.93 12.89
CA LEU A 113 -11.77 7.69 12.12
C LEU A 113 -11.00 6.47 12.66
N GLY A 114 -11.23 6.06 13.91
CA GLY A 114 -10.62 4.87 14.52
C GLY A 114 -9.10 4.93 14.57
N ILE A 115 -8.51 6.14 14.55
CA ILE A 115 -7.05 6.30 14.46
C ILE A 115 -6.35 5.68 15.68
N ALA A 116 -6.97 5.72 16.86
CA ALA A 116 -6.45 5.08 18.07
C ALA A 116 -6.36 3.54 17.94
N GLU A 117 -7.28 2.91 17.23
CA GLU A 117 -7.25 1.46 16.97
C GLU A 117 -6.15 1.10 15.96
N VAL A 118 -5.98 1.92 14.93
CA VAL A 118 -5.00 1.68 13.85
C VAL A 118 -3.58 2.08 14.27
N TYR A 119 -3.43 3.10 15.10
CA TYR A 119 -2.15 3.64 15.57
C TYR A 119 -2.16 3.87 17.09
N PRO A 120 -2.05 2.79 17.90
CA PRO A 120 -2.09 2.91 19.36
C PRO A 120 -1.01 3.83 19.95
N ARG A 121 0.16 3.94 19.30
CA ARG A 121 1.26 4.85 19.70
C ARG A 121 0.89 6.34 19.60
N LEU A 122 -0.18 6.69 18.89
CA LEU A 122 -0.68 8.06 18.80
C LEU A 122 -1.72 8.39 19.87
N SER A 123 -2.03 7.46 20.77
CA SER A 123 -2.96 7.72 21.87
C SER A 123 -2.44 8.85 22.76
N GLY A 124 -3.28 9.86 23.01
CA GLY A 124 -2.91 11.05 23.79
C GLY A 124 -2.20 12.16 22.99
N VAL A 125 -1.97 11.99 21.69
CA VAL A 125 -1.47 13.06 20.81
C VAL A 125 -2.66 13.90 20.33
N PRO A 126 -2.55 15.25 20.29
CA PRO A 126 -3.65 16.09 19.83
C PRO A 126 -4.04 15.77 18.37
N PRO A 127 -5.35 15.78 18.04
CA PRO A 127 -5.86 15.42 16.71
C PRO A 127 -5.14 16.09 15.54
N GLY A 128 -4.86 17.39 15.62
CA GLY A 128 -4.17 18.13 14.55
C GLY A 128 -2.73 17.65 14.30
N ALA A 129 -1.98 17.29 15.36
CA ALA A 129 -0.64 16.74 15.22
C ALA A 129 -0.67 15.33 14.61
N VAL A 130 -1.61 14.50 15.05
CA VAL A 130 -1.86 13.16 14.49
C VAL A 130 -2.14 13.23 12.98
N GLN A 131 -2.97 14.17 12.56
CA GLN A 131 -3.31 14.34 11.15
C GLN A 131 -2.11 14.77 10.33
N THR A 132 -1.35 15.73 10.84
CA THR A 132 -0.14 16.21 10.18
C THR A 132 0.90 15.10 10.05
N LEU A 133 1.04 14.23 11.05
CA LEU A 133 1.87 13.02 10.98
C LEU A 133 1.40 12.03 9.91
N ILE A 134 0.09 11.77 9.82
CA ILE A 134 -0.48 10.88 8.80
C ILE A 134 -0.27 11.46 7.39
N LEU A 135 -0.47 12.77 7.20
CA LEU A 135 -0.23 13.45 5.94
C LEU A 135 1.25 13.42 5.55
N ALA A 136 2.15 13.68 6.51
CA ALA A 136 3.58 13.61 6.33
C ALA A 136 4.02 12.22 5.88
N ARG A 137 3.56 11.15 6.55
CA ARG A 137 3.85 9.76 6.14
C ARG A 137 3.36 9.44 4.73
N ASN A 138 2.11 9.77 4.42
CA ASN A 138 1.56 9.51 3.08
C ASN A 138 2.30 10.28 1.99
N LEU A 139 2.78 11.48 2.30
CA LEU A 139 3.60 12.26 1.39
C LEU A 139 5.01 11.68 1.25
N LYS A 140 5.65 11.28 2.36
CA LYS A 140 6.96 10.61 2.39
C LYS A 140 6.93 9.31 1.58
N ALA A 141 5.90 8.49 1.71
CA ALA A 141 5.71 7.27 0.91
C ALA A 141 5.63 7.56 -0.61
N ARG A 142 4.93 8.63 -1.01
CA ARG A 142 4.85 9.06 -2.42
C ARG A 142 6.18 9.62 -2.92
N ILE A 143 6.90 10.37 -2.09
CA ILE A 143 8.25 10.87 -2.41
C ILE A 143 9.18 9.67 -2.61
N ARG A 144 9.21 8.72 -1.68
CA ARG A 144 10.01 7.48 -1.75
C ARG A 144 9.76 6.70 -3.04
N GLN A 145 8.49 6.48 -3.41
CA GLN A 145 8.15 5.80 -4.65
C GLN A 145 8.74 6.53 -5.87
N ARG A 146 8.60 7.85 -5.95
CA ARG A 146 9.14 8.66 -7.05
C ARG A 146 10.67 8.69 -7.08
N VAL A 147 11.30 8.73 -5.91
CA VAL A 147 12.77 8.67 -5.78
C VAL A 147 13.28 7.32 -6.28
N ALA A 148 12.66 6.22 -5.87
CA ALA A 148 12.98 4.89 -6.37
C ALA A 148 12.82 4.80 -7.90
N GLU A 149 11.68 5.22 -8.45
CA GLU A 149 11.43 5.28 -9.89
C GLU A 149 12.52 6.07 -10.62
N ARG A 150 12.88 7.25 -10.11
CA ARG A 150 13.95 8.09 -10.68
C ARG A 150 15.32 7.41 -10.63
N MET A 151 15.66 6.73 -9.53
CA MET A 151 16.91 5.98 -9.42
C MET A 151 16.98 4.86 -10.47
N TRP A 152 15.88 4.10 -10.65
CA TRP A 152 15.78 3.06 -11.67
C TRP A 152 15.93 3.61 -13.10
N GLU A 153 15.23 4.71 -13.40
CA GLU A 153 15.33 5.40 -14.69
C GLU A 153 16.77 5.87 -14.97
N ARG A 154 17.43 6.47 -13.97
CA ARG A 154 18.80 6.97 -14.10
C ARG A 154 19.82 5.83 -14.23
N SER A 155 19.66 4.76 -13.47
CA SER A 155 20.48 3.54 -13.59
C SER A 155 20.36 2.91 -14.98
N ARG A 156 19.14 2.86 -15.53
CA ARG A 156 18.90 2.37 -16.89
C ARG A 156 19.55 3.28 -17.93
N LEU A 157 19.46 4.59 -17.77
CA LEU A 157 20.10 5.57 -18.65
C LEU A 157 21.64 5.46 -18.62
N ASN A 158 22.23 5.32 -17.43
CA ASN A 158 23.68 5.16 -17.27
C ASN A 158 24.19 3.86 -17.90
N ARG A 159 23.45 2.75 -17.76
CA ARG A 159 23.79 1.47 -18.42
C ARG A 159 23.76 1.56 -19.94
N ALA A 160 22.83 2.33 -20.50
CA ALA A 160 22.75 2.55 -21.94
C ALA A 160 23.85 3.48 -22.47
N ALA A 161 24.28 4.47 -21.69
CA ALA A 161 25.40 5.35 -22.03
C ALA A 161 26.74 4.62 -22.08
N GLY A 162 26.93 3.58 -21.24
CA GLY A 162 28.13 2.75 -21.21
C GLY A 162 28.26 1.70 -22.33
N GLY A 163 27.29 1.61 -23.25
CA GLY A 163 27.37 0.74 -24.44
C GLY A 163 27.20 -0.77 -24.19
N ILE A 164 26.96 -1.20 -22.95
CA ILE A 164 27.06 -2.62 -22.57
C ILE A 164 25.90 -3.48 -23.11
N HIS A 165 24.72 -2.91 -23.45
CA HIS A 165 23.60 -3.72 -23.96
C HIS A 165 22.68 -3.05 -25.01
N GLN A 166 22.64 -1.72 -25.14
CA GLN A 166 21.85 -1.02 -26.16
C GLN A 166 22.28 0.46 -26.19
N PRO A 167 23.03 0.92 -27.21
CA PRO A 167 23.41 2.32 -27.31
C PRO A 167 22.14 3.16 -27.57
N ILE A 168 21.70 3.92 -26.56
CA ILE A 168 20.65 4.92 -26.73
C ILE A 168 21.24 6.06 -27.56
N GLY A 169 20.62 6.39 -28.70
CA GLY A 169 21.04 7.52 -29.52
C GLY A 169 21.01 8.84 -28.75
N GLN A 170 21.98 9.74 -29.00
CA GLN A 170 22.15 10.99 -28.26
C GLN A 170 20.87 11.83 -28.14
N LYS A 171 20.03 11.90 -29.18
CA LYS A 171 18.75 12.62 -29.14
C LYS A 171 17.78 12.03 -28.12
N MET A 172 17.63 10.71 -28.09
CA MET A 172 16.76 10.01 -27.14
C MET A 172 17.32 10.12 -25.72
N PHE A 173 18.65 10.05 -25.57
CA PHE A 173 19.31 10.29 -24.28
C PHE A 173 18.98 11.68 -23.72
N GLN A 174 19.08 12.73 -24.53
CA GLN A 174 18.73 14.09 -24.12
C GLN A 174 17.24 14.24 -23.82
N GLN A 175 16.35 13.61 -24.60
CA GLN A 175 14.91 13.61 -24.34
C GLN A 175 14.55 12.94 -23.02
N ILE A 176 15.19 11.82 -22.67
CA ILE A 176 15.00 11.16 -21.38
C ILE A 176 15.54 12.06 -20.26
N LYS A 177 16.72 12.66 -20.42
CA LYS A 177 17.32 13.58 -19.44
C LYS A 177 16.43 14.78 -19.17
N THR A 178 15.86 15.42 -20.20
CA THR A 178 14.93 16.55 -20.04
C THR A 178 13.59 16.12 -19.44
N GLY A 179 13.12 14.90 -19.73
CA GLY A 179 11.96 14.31 -19.08
C GLY A 179 12.15 14.12 -17.57
N ILE A 180 13.34 13.64 -17.16
CA ILE A 180 13.72 13.47 -15.75
C ILE A 180 13.78 14.83 -15.04
N THR A 181 14.43 15.83 -15.62
CA THR A 181 14.50 17.17 -15.00
C THR A 181 13.12 17.83 -14.90
N ARG A 182 12.25 17.68 -15.92
CA ARG A 182 10.87 18.22 -15.86
C ARG A 182 10.07 17.63 -14.71
N ARG A 183 10.19 16.32 -14.46
CA ARG A 183 9.48 15.64 -13.36
C ARG A 183 10.06 15.97 -11.98
N SER A 184 11.29 16.46 -11.91
CA SER A 184 11.96 16.85 -10.65
C SER A 184 11.21 17.99 -9.95
N GLY A 185 10.60 18.93 -10.69
CA GLY A 185 9.82 20.02 -10.09
C GLY A 185 8.63 19.54 -9.24
N THR A 186 7.96 18.45 -9.65
CA THR A 186 6.84 17.87 -8.88
C THR A 186 7.33 17.14 -7.63
N LEU A 187 8.51 16.52 -7.70
CA LEU A 187 9.15 15.90 -6.54
C LEU A 187 9.55 16.97 -5.51
N ASN A 188 10.23 18.04 -5.94
CA ASN A 188 10.68 19.10 -5.06
C ASN A 188 9.51 19.82 -4.39
N ARG A 189 8.39 20.06 -5.10
CA ARG A 189 7.16 20.57 -4.48
C ARG A 189 6.63 19.64 -3.37
N ALA A 190 6.66 18.33 -3.60
CA ALA A 190 6.24 17.36 -2.58
C ALA A 190 7.19 17.37 -1.37
N VAL A 191 8.51 17.48 -1.60
CA VAL A 191 9.52 17.59 -0.53
C VAL A 191 9.33 18.87 0.29
N LYS A 192 9.12 20.02 -0.36
CA LYS A 192 8.81 21.28 0.33
C LYS A 192 7.57 21.17 1.20
N GLN A 193 6.49 20.58 0.65
CA GLN A 193 5.26 20.38 1.42
C GLN A 193 5.47 19.42 2.60
N PHE A 194 6.26 18.36 2.42
CA PHE A 194 6.63 17.45 3.51
C PHE A 194 7.39 18.18 4.61
N ASN A 195 8.37 19.01 4.26
CA ASN A 195 9.14 19.80 5.21
C ASN A 195 8.28 20.83 5.97
N ILE A 196 7.23 21.37 5.34
CA ILE A 196 6.23 22.22 6.02
C ILE A 196 5.51 21.42 7.12
N TYR A 197 5.06 20.20 6.83
CA TYR A 197 4.44 19.34 7.84
C TYR A 197 5.41 19.00 8.98
N VAL A 198 6.66 18.66 8.66
CA VAL A 198 7.69 18.38 9.67
C VAL A 198 7.90 19.59 10.60
N ARG A 199 7.92 20.81 10.05
CA ARG A 199 8.06 22.04 10.84
C ARG A 199 6.86 22.25 11.76
N SER A 200 5.64 22.13 11.23
CA SER A 200 4.41 22.29 12.01
C SER A 200 4.32 21.29 13.17
N ILE A 201 4.70 20.03 12.95
CA ILE A 201 4.74 19.03 14.03
C ILE A 201 5.79 19.41 15.08
N ARG A 202 6.96 19.90 14.65
CA ARG A 202 8.05 20.26 15.56
C ARG A 202 7.69 21.47 16.44
N GLU A 203 6.95 22.44 15.91
CA GLU A 203 6.48 23.61 16.67
C GLU A 203 5.50 23.21 17.79
N GLY A 204 4.64 22.22 17.55
CA GLY A 204 3.68 21.72 18.53
C GLY A 204 4.16 20.53 19.36
N TYR A 205 5.42 20.10 19.23
CA TYR A 205 5.89 18.84 19.79
C TYR A 205 5.96 18.85 21.33
N ASN A 206 5.48 17.77 21.94
CA ASN A 206 5.68 17.50 23.36
C ASN A 206 6.46 16.19 23.56
N SER A 207 7.53 16.25 24.36
CA SER A 207 8.35 15.08 24.72
C SER A 207 7.55 13.97 25.40
N SER A 208 6.41 14.28 26.01
CA SER A 208 5.53 13.29 26.66
C SER A 208 4.88 12.31 25.68
N TRP A 209 4.89 12.60 24.37
CA TRP A 209 4.30 11.73 23.36
C TRP A 209 5.14 10.47 23.11
N GLY A 210 6.44 10.48 23.39
CA GLY A 210 7.32 9.33 23.15
C GLY A 210 7.44 8.92 21.67
N ILE A 211 7.09 9.80 20.74
CA ILE A 211 7.14 9.56 19.29
C ILE A 211 8.42 10.17 18.73
N ALA A 212 9.16 9.38 17.95
CA ALA A 212 10.28 9.87 17.15
C ALA A 212 9.76 10.80 16.05
N LEU A 213 10.31 12.00 15.92
CA LEU A 213 9.84 12.95 14.90
C LEU A 213 10.43 12.65 13.52
N PRO A 214 9.68 12.86 12.43
CA PRO A 214 10.24 12.82 11.08
C PRO A 214 11.34 13.87 10.89
N GLN A 215 12.38 13.50 10.14
CA GLN A 215 13.45 14.43 9.74
C GLN A 215 13.07 15.16 8.45
N ALA A 216 13.47 16.43 8.34
CA ALA A 216 13.29 17.19 7.11
C ALA A 216 14.20 16.63 6.01
N LEU A 217 13.68 16.56 4.78
CA LEU A 217 14.41 16.03 3.63
C LEU A 217 15.13 17.15 2.88
N ILE A 218 16.35 16.88 2.44
CA ILE A 218 17.15 17.79 1.61
C ILE A 218 16.96 17.38 0.13
N GLU A 219 16.59 18.33 -0.72
CA GLU A 219 16.23 18.05 -2.13
C GLU A 219 17.39 17.44 -2.93
N GLU A 220 18.63 17.87 -2.64
CA GLU A 220 19.85 17.48 -3.33
C GLU A 220 20.24 16.02 -3.02
N GLU A 221 20.04 15.58 -1.77
CA GLU A 221 20.36 14.22 -1.31
C GLU A 221 19.43 13.16 -1.94
N LEU A 222 18.23 13.57 -2.37
CA LEU A 222 17.24 12.68 -2.98
C LEU A 222 17.56 12.29 -4.44
N GLU A 223 18.63 12.83 -5.04
CA GLU A 223 19.04 12.40 -6.37
C GLU A 223 19.66 11.00 -6.37
N ALA A 224 20.41 10.68 -5.31
CA ALA A 224 21.10 9.41 -5.11
C ALA A 224 21.17 9.07 -3.60
N PRO A 225 20.02 8.91 -2.93
CA PRO A 225 20.01 8.71 -1.48
C PRO A 225 20.78 7.43 -1.11
N PRO A 226 21.67 7.48 -0.09
CA PRO A 226 22.27 6.30 0.51
C PRO A 226 21.22 5.29 1.00
N GLU A 227 21.62 4.04 1.21
CA GLU A 227 20.74 2.98 1.74
C GLU A 227 20.17 3.36 3.12
N ASP A 228 20.96 4.07 3.92
CA ASP A 228 20.65 4.44 5.30
C ASP A 228 19.79 5.71 5.41
N HIS A 229 19.52 6.39 4.29
CA HIS A 229 18.88 7.69 4.27
C HIS A 229 17.46 7.64 4.89
N ASP A 230 17.10 8.65 5.69
CA ASP A 230 15.78 8.78 6.33
C ASP A 230 14.59 8.60 5.37
N ILE A 231 14.73 8.89 4.06
CA ILE A 231 13.66 8.69 3.08
C ILE A 231 13.16 7.24 3.08
N TRP A 232 14.03 6.27 3.38
CA TRP A 232 13.72 4.84 3.42
C TRP A 232 13.08 4.37 4.74
N GLN A 233 13.08 5.21 5.78
CA GLN A 233 12.62 4.86 7.13
C GLN A 233 11.26 5.51 7.46
N ASP A 234 10.34 4.74 8.06
CA ASP A 234 9.05 5.23 8.57
C ASP A 234 8.94 4.95 10.09
N LEU A 235 9.80 5.60 10.88
CA LEU A 235 10.00 5.28 12.31
C LEU A 235 8.84 5.69 13.22
N PHE A 236 7.99 6.63 12.82
CA PHE A 236 7.07 7.32 13.75
C PHE A 236 5.63 6.80 13.77
N LEU A 237 5.28 5.83 12.91
CA LEU A 237 3.94 5.22 12.84
C LEU A 237 3.95 3.70 12.75
N SER A 238 5.12 3.09 12.58
CA SER A 238 5.22 1.63 12.59
C SER A 238 5.24 1.17 14.04
N GLN A 239 4.26 0.34 14.40
CA GLN A 239 4.41 -0.50 15.58
C GLN A 239 5.66 -1.36 15.32
N GLU A 240 6.64 -1.31 16.22
CA GLU A 240 7.70 -2.32 16.25
C GLU A 240 7.00 -3.62 16.64
N SER A 241 6.42 -4.30 15.65
CA SER A 241 6.11 -5.71 15.81
C SER A 241 7.47 -6.40 15.90
N PRO A 242 7.68 -7.29 16.89
CA PRO A 242 8.87 -8.12 16.89
C PRO A 242 9.03 -8.75 15.52
N ALA A 243 10.24 -8.69 14.97
CA ALA A 243 10.51 -9.21 13.63
C ALA A 243 10.10 -10.67 13.59
N GLU A 244 9.11 -10.99 12.73
CA GLU A 244 8.61 -12.35 12.63
C GLU A 244 9.72 -13.29 12.17
N PRO A 245 9.72 -14.57 12.58
CA PRO A 245 10.76 -15.54 12.23
C PRO A 245 11.07 -15.60 10.73
N TRP A 246 10.06 -15.47 9.86
CA TRP A 246 10.26 -15.45 8.40
C TRP A 246 11.05 -14.23 7.90
N MET A 247 11.06 -13.11 8.63
CA MET A 247 11.85 -11.92 8.26
C MET A 247 13.33 -12.13 8.56
N MET A 248 13.66 -12.79 9.67
CA MET A 248 15.03 -12.91 10.18
C MET A 248 15.71 -14.22 9.76
N ASN A 249 14.97 -15.32 9.66
CA ASN A 249 15.55 -16.64 9.42
C ASN A 249 15.35 -17.09 7.95
N PRO A 250 16.43 -17.25 7.15
CA PRO A 250 16.35 -17.76 5.79
C PRO A 250 15.73 -19.15 5.68
N SER A 251 16.01 -20.05 6.63
CA SER A 251 15.48 -21.42 6.63
C SER A 251 13.95 -21.43 6.75
N VAL A 252 13.38 -20.51 7.53
CA VAL A 252 11.92 -20.34 7.63
C VAL A 252 11.34 -19.89 6.30
N ARG A 253 11.99 -18.96 5.57
CA ARG A 253 11.53 -18.53 4.24
C ARG A 253 11.58 -19.65 3.21
N GLU A 254 12.66 -20.42 3.20
CA GLU A 254 12.82 -21.57 2.33
C GLU A 254 11.76 -22.64 2.61
N ALA A 255 11.49 -22.91 3.90
CA ALA A 255 10.46 -23.86 4.30
C ALA A 255 9.04 -23.38 3.92
N ILE A 256 8.70 -22.10 4.15
CA ILE A 256 7.42 -21.52 3.70
C ILE A 256 7.28 -21.64 2.17
N THR A 257 8.34 -21.32 1.43
CA THR A 257 8.34 -21.40 -0.04
C THR A 257 8.15 -22.85 -0.50
N ALA A 258 8.83 -23.79 0.13
CA ALA A 258 8.68 -25.22 -0.15
C ALA A 258 7.25 -25.72 0.13
N HIS A 259 6.67 -25.32 1.27
CA HIS A 259 5.31 -25.68 1.65
C HIS A 259 4.26 -25.15 0.64
N ILE A 260 4.32 -23.85 0.27
CA ILE A 260 3.41 -23.26 -0.73
C ILE A 260 3.61 -23.92 -2.10
N THR A 261 4.86 -24.23 -2.46
CA THR A 261 5.16 -24.89 -3.74
C THR A 261 4.61 -26.31 -3.79
N LEU A 262 4.59 -27.04 -2.66
CA LEU A 262 3.94 -28.36 -2.59
C LEU A 262 2.43 -28.27 -2.81
N GLN A 263 1.75 -27.35 -2.13
CA GLN A 263 0.31 -27.11 -2.33
C GLN A 263 0.01 -26.82 -3.81
N ARG A 264 0.81 -25.94 -4.44
CA ARG A 264 0.68 -25.63 -5.87
C ARG A 264 0.94 -26.85 -6.78
N CYS A 265 1.88 -27.72 -6.41
CA CYS A 265 2.14 -28.94 -7.16
C CYS A 265 0.96 -29.92 -7.09
N GLU A 266 0.30 -30.01 -5.93
CA GLU A 266 -0.90 -30.83 -5.73
C GLU A 266 -2.09 -30.29 -6.53
N GLU A 267 -2.34 -28.97 -6.47
CA GLU A 267 -3.37 -28.30 -7.27
C GLU A 267 -3.15 -28.51 -8.78
N GLU A 268 -1.91 -28.31 -9.26
CA GLU A 268 -1.61 -28.49 -10.69
C GLU A 268 -1.71 -29.96 -11.10
N ALA A 269 -1.36 -30.91 -10.23
CA ALA A 269 -1.54 -32.34 -10.50
C ALA A 269 -3.03 -32.70 -10.63
N GLN A 270 -3.90 -32.17 -9.77
CA GLN A 270 -5.35 -32.34 -9.87
C GLN A 270 -5.89 -31.72 -11.16
N ARG A 271 -5.47 -30.49 -11.48
CA ARG A 271 -5.84 -29.79 -12.72
C ARG A 271 -5.45 -30.60 -13.96
N LEU A 272 -4.23 -31.13 -14.01
CA LEU A 272 -3.77 -31.94 -15.14
C LEU A 272 -4.53 -33.26 -15.28
N ARG A 273 -4.96 -33.88 -14.17
CA ARG A 273 -5.82 -35.07 -14.21
C ARG A 273 -7.18 -34.74 -14.83
N LEU A 274 -7.83 -33.68 -14.34
CA LEU A 274 -9.10 -33.22 -14.89
C LEU A 274 -9.00 -32.90 -16.39
N TYR A 275 -7.92 -32.23 -16.82
CA TYR A 275 -7.70 -31.99 -18.24
C TYR A 275 -7.52 -33.28 -19.05
N ALA A 276 -6.85 -34.29 -18.49
CA ALA A 276 -6.69 -35.58 -19.16
C ALA A 276 -8.04 -36.29 -19.33
N ASP A 277 -8.85 -36.32 -18.26
CA ASP A 277 -10.15 -36.98 -18.26
C ASP A 277 -11.11 -36.28 -19.24
N ASN A 278 -11.14 -34.95 -19.22
CA ASN A 278 -11.94 -34.16 -20.17
C ASN A 278 -11.52 -34.41 -21.63
N MET A 279 -10.22 -34.50 -21.90
CA MET A 279 -9.71 -34.79 -23.26
C MET A 279 -10.11 -36.20 -23.72
N LEU A 280 -10.06 -37.18 -22.83
CA LEU A 280 -10.45 -38.56 -23.14
C LEU A 280 -11.95 -38.67 -23.37
N GLN A 281 -12.76 -38.00 -22.56
CA GLN A 281 -14.21 -37.96 -22.72
C GLN A 281 -14.59 -37.32 -24.07
N TRP A 282 -14.05 -36.13 -24.35
CA TRP A 282 -14.30 -35.43 -25.62
C TRP A 282 -13.90 -36.29 -26.81
N TRP A 283 -12.71 -36.89 -26.79
CA TRP A 283 -12.27 -37.79 -27.86
C TRP A 283 -13.20 -39.01 -28.02
N GLY A 284 -13.70 -39.56 -26.92
CA GLY A 284 -14.67 -40.66 -26.95
C GLY A 284 -16.03 -40.26 -27.53
N GLU A 285 -16.46 -39.01 -27.33
CA GLU A 285 -17.68 -38.46 -27.94
C GLU A 285 -17.50 -38.23 -29.44
N GLU A 286 -16.37 -37.67 -29.87
CA GLU A 286 -16.04 -37.49 -31.31
C GLU A 286 -15.95 -38.83 -32.06
N LEU A 287 -15.35 -39.85 -31.44
CA LEU A 287 -15.31 -41.19 -32.03
C LEU A 287 -16.72 -41.77 -32.22
N LYS A 288 -17.64 -41.54 -31.27
CA LYS A 288 -19.02 -42.00 -31.41
C LYS A 288 -19.72 -41.30 -32.57
N ILE A 289 -19.58 -39.98 -32.70
CA ILE A 289 -20.18 -39.19 -33.77
C ILE A 289 -19.70 -39.68 -35.14
N THR A 290 -18.38 -39.80 -35.32
CA THR A 290 -17.79 -40.27 -36.60
C THR A 290 -18.18 -41.70 -36.97
N THR A 291 -18.32 -42.60 -35.99
CA THR A 291 -18.79 -43.97 -36.26
C THR A 291 -20.27 -44.05 -36.63
N CYS A 292 -21.11 -43.19 -36.08
CA CYS A 292 -22.54 -43.13 -36.43
C CYS A 292 -22.77 -42.60 -37.86
N ASP A 293 -21.95 -41.64 -38.32
CA ASP A 293 -22.04 -41.08 -39.67
C ASP A 293 -21.60 -42.07 -40.76
N HIS A 294 -20.63 -42.95 -40.48
CA HIS A 294 -20.23 -43.99 -41.42
C HIS A 294 -21.26 -45.13 -41.54
N THR A 295 -22.07 -45.37 -40.50
CA THR A 295 -23.17 -46.35 -40.56
C THR A 295 -24.42 -45.83 -41.27
N SER A 296 -24.61 -44.50 -41.38
CA SER A 296 -25.75 -43.91 -42.10
C SER A 296 -25.49 -43.74 -43.61
N GLU A 297 -24.23 -43.61 -44.05
CA GLU A 297 -23.88 -43.62 -45.49
C GLU A 297 -23.87 -45.02 -46.12
N GLY A 298 -23.72 -46.09 -45.32
CA GLY A 298 -23.73 -47.48 -45.80
C GLY A 298 -25.12 -48.07 -46.06
N ALA A 299 -26.19 -47.47 -45.52
CA ALA A 299 -27.56 -48.00 -45.64
C ALA A 299 -28.31 -47.53 -46.91
N SER A 300 -27.79 -46.53 -47.65
CA SER A 300 -28.48 -45.93 -48.80
C SER A 300 -28.05 -46.48 -50.17
N ARG A 301 -27.30 -47.58 -50.24
CA ARG A 301 -26.81 -48.19 -51.50
C ARG A 301 -27.28 -49.62 -51.78
N ASN A 302 -28.40 -50.04 -51.19
CA ASN A 302 -29.08 -51.28 -51.59
C ASN A 302 -30.58 -51.04 -51.75
N ILE A 303 -30.97 -50.42 -52.86
CA ILE A 303 -32.28 -50.65 -53.48
C ILE A 303 -32.02 -50.88 -54.97
N SER A 304 -32.04 -52.15 -55.35
CA SER A 304 -32.10 -52.61 -56.74
C SER A 304 -33.53 -52.48 -57.25
N PHE A 305 -33.71 -51.86 -58.41
CA PHE A 305 -34.49 -52.36 -59.55
C PHE A 305 -34.10 -51.57 -60.81
#